data_AF-A0A973QXI6-F1
#
_entry.id   AF-A0A973QXI6-F1
#
_cell.length_a   1.000
_cell.length_b   1.000
_cell.length_c   1.000
_cell.angle_alpha   90.00
_cell.angle_beta   90.00
_cell.angle_gamma   90.00
#
_symmetry.space_group_name_H-M   'P 1'
#
loop_
_entity.id
_entity.type
_entity.pdbx_description
1 polymer ?
#
loop_
_entity_poly.entity_id
_entity_poly.type
_entity_poly.pdbx_seq_one_letter_code
_entity_poly.pdbx_strand_id
1 'polypeptide(L)' 'MTDALADPHYRPHVTGDPADGPRDIVILGSTGSVGTQAIDVVLRNPERFRVTAISAAGSRVALLAEQAHRLGVR' A
#
# COMPACT_ATOMS: atom_id res chain seq x y z
N MET A 1 7.21 24.50 -10.85
CA MET A 1 6.61 23.42 -10.04
C MET A 1 5.13 23.73 -9.77
N THR A 2 4.30 23.92 -10.80
CA THR A 2 2.87 24.28 -10.59
C THR A 2 1.89 23.96 -11.74
N ASP A 3 2.28 23.44 -12.90
CA ASP A 3 1.32 23.28 -14.03
C ASP A 3 0.63 21.90 -14.12
N ALA A 4 1.15 20.87 -13.46
CA ALA A 4 0.64 19.50 -13.66
C ALA A 4 -0.75 19.26 -13.05
N LEU A 5 -1.17 20.06 -12.07
CA LEU A 5 -2.48 19.90 -11.41
C LEU A 5 -3.63 20.61 -12.15
N ALA A 6 -3.32 21.45 -13.14
CA ALA A 6 -4.31 22.20 -13.92
C ALA A 6 -4.67 21.52 -15.25
N ASP A 7 -3.96 20.46 -15.65
CA ASP A 7 -4.26 19.71 -16.87
C ASP A 7 -5.49 18.80 -16.66
N PRO A 8 -6.63 19.03 -17.36
CA PRO A 8 -7.79 18.14 -17.29
C PRO A 8 -7.50 16.72 -17.82
N HIS A 9 -6.37 16.55 -18.50
CA HIS A 9 -5.84 15.27 -18.96
C HIS A 9 -4.65 14.77 -18.14
N TYR A 10 -4.38 15.34 -16.96
CA TYR A 10 -3.35 14.83 -16.05
C TYR A 10 -3.60 13.34 -15.80
N ARG A 11 -2.78 12.52 -16.45
CA ARG A 11 -2.67 11.10 -16.15
C ARG A 11 -1.49 11.00 -15.21
N PRO A 12 -1.70 10.76 -13.91
CA PRO A 12 -0.57 10.43 -13.06
C PRO A 12 0.15 9.27 -13.74
N HIS A 13 1.45 9.43 -13.95
CA HIS A 13 2.32 8.29 -14.23
C HIS A 13 2.22 7.39 -13.01
N VAL A 14 1.26 6.47 -13.02
CA VAL A 14 1.21 5.37 -12.08
C VAL A 14 2.39 4.50 -12.46
N THR A 15 3.52 4.71 -11.80
CA THR A 15 4.65 3.77 -11.77
C THR A 15 4.07 2.39 -11.47
N GLY A 16 3.99 1.56 -12.49
CA GLY A 16 3.13 0.40 -12.49
C GLY A 16 3.15 -0.39 -13.78
N ASP A 17 4.01 -0.03 -14.75
CA ASP A 17 4.45 -1.01 -15.72
C ASP A 17 5.07 -2.18 -14.92
N PRO A 18 4.60 -3.43 -15.09
CA PRO A 18 5.24 -4.58 -14.46
C PRO A 18 6.76 -4.67 -14.74
N ALA A 19 7.27 -3.95 -15.74
CA ALA A 19 8.70 -3.79 -15.99
C ALA A 19 9.47 -2.99 -14.91
N ASP A 20 8.83 -2.12 -14.13
CA ASP A 20 9.49 -1.23 -13.14
C ASP A 20 9.69 -1.86 -11.76
N GLY A 21 9.33 -3.14 -11.59
CA GLY A 21 9.40 -3.86 -10.31
C GLY A 21 8.13 -3.76 -9.45
N PRO A 22 8.18 -4.21 -8.19
CA PRO A 22 7.01 -4.22 -7.32
C PRO A 22 6.47 -2.80 -7.08
N ARG A 23 5.15 -2.65 -7.14
CA ARG A 23 4.49 -1.36 -6.89
C ARG A 23 4.49 -1.05 -5.40
N ASP A 24 4.93 0.16 -5.07
CA ASP A 24 4.87 0.68 -3.71
C ASP A 24 3.46 1.11 -3.35
N ILE A 25 2.95 0.59 -2.24
CA ILE A 25 1.59 0.85 -1.78
C ILE A 25 1.54 1.10 -0.27
N VAL A 26 0.53 1.85 0.14
CA VAL A 26 0.19 2.10 1.54
C VAL A 26 -1.19 1.51 1.82
N ILE A 27 -1.34 0.75 2.91
CA ILE A 27 -2.64 0.17 3.30
C ILE A 27 -3.22 0.97 4.46
N LEU A 28 -4.27 1.75 4.19
CA LEU A 28 -4.99 2.52 5.20
C LEU A 28 -6.13 1.68 5.80
N GLY A 29 -6.14 1.51 7.11
CA GLY A 29 -7.11 0.65 7.79
C GLY A 29 -6.78 -0.86 7.71
N SER A 30 -5.51 -1.23 7.85
CA SER A 30 -4.99 -2.61 7.70
C SER A 30 -5.63 -3.63 8.64
N THR A 31 -6.19 -3.20 9.78
CA THR A 31 -6.88 -4.06 10.74
C THR A 31 -8.38 -4.20 10.49
N GLY A 32 -8.92 -3.49 9.49
CA GLY A 32 -10.29 -3.66 9.01
C GLY A 32 -10.40 -4.83 8.02
N SER A 33 -11.63 -5.23 7.67
CA SER A 33 -11.87 -6.38 6.79
C SER A 33 -11.15 -6.27 5.43
N VAL A 34 -11.26 -5.11 4.77
CA VAL A 34 -10.57 -4.86 3.49
C VAL A 34 -9.05 -4.84 3.69
N GLY A 35 -8.57 -4.22 4.77
CA GLY A 35 -7.15 -4.13 5.07
C GLY A 35 -6.49 -5.49 5.29
N THR A 36 -7.15 -6.39 6.05
CA THR A 36 -6.63 -7.74 6.29
C THR A 36 -6.63 -8.56 5.02
N GLN A 37 -7.67 -8.45 4.18
CA GLN A 37 -7.72 -9.14 2.89
C GLN A 37 -6.68 -8.59 1.90
N ALA A 38 -6.45 -7.27 1.90
CA ALA A 38 -5.41 -6.65 1.09
C ALA A 38 -4.02 -7.17 1.48
N ILE A 39 -3.75 -7.36 2.78
CA ILE A 39 -2.51 -7.97 3.27
C ILE A 39 -2.35 -9.40 2.74
N ASP A 40 -3.42 -10.20 2.71
CA ASP A 40 -3.35 -11.55 2.14
C ASP A 40 -3.02 -11.53 0.64
N VAL A 41 -3.55 -10.57 -0.11
CA VAL A 41 -3.25 -10.41 -1.54
C VAL A 41 -1.79 -10.05 -1.77
N VAL A 42 -1.26 -9.06 -1.07
CA VAL A 42 0.12 -8.58 -1.30
C VAL A 42 1.17 -9.61 -0.88
N LEU A 43 0.91 -10.36 0.19
CA LEU A 43 1.80 -11.44 0.64
C LEU A 43 1.85 -12.63 -0.33
N ARG A 44 0.78 -12.83 -1.12
CA ARG A 44 0.73 -13.85 -2.18
C ARG A 44 1.34 -13.39 -3.50
N ASN A 45 1.64 -12.09 -3.65
CA ASN A 45 2.15 -11.49 -4.88
C ASN A 45 3.32 -10.52 -4.58
N PRO A 46 4.39 -10.96 -3.88
CA PRO A 46 5.49 -10.09 -3.47
C PRO A 46 6.29 -9.50 -4.64
N GLU A 47 6.22 -10.11 -5.82
CA GLU A 47 6.82 -9.59 -7.06
C GLU A 47 6.05 -8.40 -7.65
N ARG A 48 4.79 -8.21 -7.23
CA ARG A 48 3.90 -7.16 -7.76
C ARG A 48 3.72 -6.01 -6.79
N PHE A 49 3.87 -6.23 -5.49
CA PHE A 49 3.58 -5.24 -4.47
C PHE A 49 4.63 -5.21 -3.37
N ARG A 50 5.01 -4.01 -2.97
CA ARG A 50 5.77 -3.74 -1.75
C ARG A 50 4.97 -2.79 -0.87
N VAL A 51 4.59 -3.27 0.32
CA VAL A 51 3.90 -2.41 1.29
C VAL A 51 4.94 -1.54 1.98
N THR A 52 4.80 -0.23 1.84
CA THR A 52 5.75 0.75 2.41
C THR A 52 5.26 1.35 3.72
N ALA A 53 3.93 1.37 3.95
CA ALA A 53 3.35 1.78 5.21
C ALA A 53 1.96 1.14 5.41
N ILE A 54 1.57 1.03 6.69
CA ILE A 54 0.22 0.62 7.09
C ILE A 54 -0.32 1.57 8.16
N SER A 55 -1.63 1.76 8.19
CA SER A 55 -2.31 2.47 9.26
C SER A 55 -3.55 1.71 9.71
N ALA A 56 -4.02 1.99 10.93
CA ALA A 56 -5.26 1.45 11.44
C ALA A 56 -5.95 2.44 12.38
N ALA A 57 -7.27 2.31 12.49
CA ALA A 57 -8.06 3.03 13.48
C ALA A 57 -8.59 2.04 14.54
N GLY A 58 -8.84 2.55 15.75
CA GLY A 58 -9.41 1.78 16.85
C GLY A 58 -8.37 1.07 17.72
N SER A 59 -8.80 0.01 18.41
CA SER A 59 -8.05 -0.60 19.52
C SER A 59 -7.20 -1.83 19.16
N ARG A 60 -7.16 -2.25 17.88
CA ARG A 60 -6.45 -3.47 17.43
C ARG A 60 -4.93 -3.26 17.24
N VAL A 61 -4.27 -2.61 18.19
CA VAL A 61 -2.86 -2.21 18.10
C VAL A 61 -1.92 -3.41 17.99
N ALA A 62 -2.20 -4.52 18.70
CA ALA A 62 -1.39 -5.73 18.60
C ALA A 62 -1.38 -6.31 17.18
N LEU A 63 -2.53 -6.34 16.50
CA LEU A 63 -2.62 -6.78 15.11
C LEU A 63 -1.87 -5.83 14.17
N LEU A 64 -1.98 -4.51 14.40
CA LEU A 64 -1.21 -3.55 13.60
C LEU A 64 0.31 -3.80 13.72
N ALA A 65 0.81 -4.04 14.94
CA ALA A 65 2.22 -4.35 15.17
C ALA A 65 2.65 -5.69 14.53
N GLU A 66 1.82 -6.73 14.63
CA GLU A 66 2.06 -8.01 13.96
C GLU A 66 2.14 -7.84 12.43
N GLN A 67 1.18 -7.12 11.85
CA GLN A 67 1.16 -6.82 10.42
C GLN A 67 2.39 -6.03 9.99
N ALA A 68 2.80 -5.03 10.78
CA ALA A 68 4.00 -4.23 10.50
C ALA A 68 5.25 -5.10 10.44
N HIS A 69 5.41 -5.99 11.43
CA HIS A 69 6.52 -6.93 11.49
C HIS A 69 6.50 -7.90 10.29
N ARG A 70 5.34 -8.49 9.98
CA ARG A 70 5.17 -9.46 8.89
C ARG A 70 5.46 -8.86 7.51
N LEU A 71 5.14 -7.57 7.31
CA LEU A 71 5.34 -6.85 6.06
C LEU A 71 6.72 -6.19 5.96
N GLY A 72 7.49 -6.13 7.05
CA GLY A 72 8.80 -5.48 7.08
C GLY A 72 8.74 -3.96 6.89
N VAL A 73 7.59 -3.33 7.18
CA VAL A 73 7.46 -1.87 7.20
C VAL A 73 8.19 -1.31 8.42
N ARG A 74 8.94 -0.21 8.22
CA ARG A 74 9.82 0.41 9.21
C ARG A 74 9.26 1.74 9.69
#